data_AF-A0A931YF24-F1
#
_entry.id   AF-A0A931YF24-F1
#
_cell.length_a   1.000
_cell.length_b   1.000
_cell.length_c   1.000
_cell.angle_alpha   90.00
_cell.angle_beta   90.00
_cell.angle_gamma   90.00
#
_symmetry.space_group_name_H-M   'P 1'
#
loop_
_entity.id
_entity.type
_entity.pdbx_description
1 polymer ?
#
loop_
_entity_poly.entity_id
_entity_poly.type
_entity_poly.pdbx_seq_one_letter_code
_entity_poly.pdbx_strand_id
1 'polypeptide(L)'
;METVKLPDPSAFGPEDQKIFENTRQWFRIDFVPKMSRVLRMIPAIGNSVTRASRRAMPDRVLTRGQKELIAAAVSAMNVCEY
;
A
#
# COMPACT_ATOMS: atom_id res chain seq x y z
N MET A 1 14.92 -7.61 -8.63
CA MET A 1 15.79 -7.78 -7.45
C MET A 1 15.67 -6.54 -6.60
N GLU A 2 15.30 -6.70 -5.34
CA GLU A 2 15.09 -5.59 -4.40
C GLU A 2 16.43 -5.07 -3.88
N THR A 3 16.60 -3.74 -3.84
CA THR A 3 17.80 -3.07 -3.31
C THR A 3 17.71 -2.78 -1.81
N VAL A 4 16.56 -3.07 -1.20
CA VAL A 4 16.27 -2.84 0.21
C VAL A 4 15.88 -4.14 0.90
N LYS A 5 16.17 -4.23 2.20
CA LYS A 5 15.73 -5.35 3.03
C LYS A 5 14.19 -5.38 3.07
N LEU A 6 13.61 -6.54 2.79
CA LEU A 6 12.18 -6.79 2.97
C LEU A 6 11.93 -7.36 4.37
N PRO A 7 11.36 -6.57 5.30
CA PRO A 7 11.06 -7.08 6.63
C PRO A 7 9.88 -8.07 6.59
N ASP A 8 9.90 -9.03 7.51
CA ASP A 8 8.78 -9.93 7.75
C ASP A 8 7.63 -9.13 8.39
N PRO A 9 6.39 -9.21 7.89
CA PRO A 9 5.24 -8.57 8.53
C PRO A 9 5.10 -8.88 10.03
N SER A 10 5.43 -10.10 10.46
CA SER A 10 5.30 -10.55 11.85
C SER A 10 6.29 -9.88 12.81
N ALA A 11 7.37 -9.28 12.28
CA ALA A 11 8.36 -8.57 13.07
C ALA A 11 7.92 -7.17 13.52
N PHE A 12 6.78 -6.68 13.03
CA PHE A 12 6.26 -5.35 13.37
C PHE A 12 5.33 -5.36 14.59
N GLY A 13 5.31 -4.24 15.33
CA GLY A 13 4.50 -4.08 16.53
C GLY A 13 2.98 -3.95 16.28
N PRO A 14 2.16 -3.94 17.33
CA PRO A 14 0.69 -4.00 17.22
C PRO A 14 0.05 -2.88 16.39
N GLU A 15 0.59 -1.65 16.45
CA GLU A 15 0.08 -0.53 15.67
C GLU A 15 0.25 -0.76 14.16
N ASP A 16 1.40 -1.31 13.76
CA ASP A 16 1.71 -1.61 12.37
C ASP A 16 0.88 -2.80 11.88
N GLN A 17 0.64 -3.80 12.74
CA GLN A 17 -0.29 -4.90 12.42
C GLN A 17 -1.68 -4.38 12.08
N LYS A 18 -2.19 -3.40 12.83
CA LYS A 18 -3.48 -2.76 12.54
C LYS A 18 -3.46 -2.04 11.19
N ILE A 19 -2.35 -1.39 10.83
CA ILE A 19 -2.19 -0.75 9.52
C ILE A 19 -2.16 -1.79 8.39
N PHE A 20 -1.48 -2.90 8.58
CA PHE A 20 -1.44 -3.99 7.61
C PHE A 20 -2.81 -4.62 7.40
N GLU A 21 -3.58 -4.80 8.47
CA GLU A 21 -4.95 -5.30 8.37
C GLU A 21 -5.86 -4.32 7.60
N ASN A 22 -5.77 -3.02 7.90
CA ASN A 22 -6.47 -2.01 7.12
C ASN A 22 -6.04 -2.01 5.64
N THR A 23 -4.75 -2.23 5.37
CA THR A 23 -4.22 -2.32 4.00
C THR A 23 -4.85 -3.49 3.26
N ARG A 24 -4.90 -4.68 3.87
CA ARG A 24 -5.58 -5.85 3.31
C ARG A 24 -7.04 -5.55 2.97
N GLN A 25 -7.76 -4.95 3.91
CA GLN A 25 -9.17 -4.59 3.74
C GLN A 25 -9.38 -3.56 2.62
N TRP A 26 -8.56 -2.51 2.57
CA TRP A 26 -8.66 -1.48 1.55
C TRP A 26 -8.38 -2.01 0.16
N PHE A 27 -7.35 -2.84 -0.01
CA PHE A 27 -6.97 -3.37 -1.31
C PHE A 27 -7.68 -4.68 -1.67
N ARG A 28 -8.45 -5.27 -0.74
CA ARG A 28 -9.10 -6.59 -0.88
C ARG A 28 -8.09 -7.68 -1.24
N ILE A 29 -6.98 -7.72 -0.51
CA ILE A 29 -5.89 -8.69 -0.64
C ILE A 29 -5.67 -9.43 0.68
N ASP A 30 -5.13 -10.64 0.64
CA ASP A 30 -4.84 -11.48 1.81
C ASP A 30 -3.38 -11.39 2.30
N PHE A 31 -2.50 -10.71 1.53
CA PHE A 31 -1.10 -10.50 1.88
C PHE A 31 -0.77 -9.03 2.18
N VAL A 32 0.40 -8.78 2.80
CA VAL A 32 0.92 -7.41 2.99
C VAL A 32 1.90 -7.07 1.85
N PRO A 33 1.63 -6.03 1.03
CA PRO A 33 2.50 -5.65 -0.08
C PRO A 33 3.94 -5.36 0.38
N LYS A 34 4.95 -5.74 -0.43
CA LYS A 34 6.38 -5.47 -0.12
C LYS A 34 6.62 -3.99 0.21
N MET A 35 6.06 -3.07 -0.59
CA MET A 35 6.13 -1.62 -0.34
C MET A 35 5.58 -1.23 1.03
N SER A 36 4.42 -1.75 1.42
CA SER A 36 3.83 -1.43 2.73
C SER A 36 4.76 -1.82 3.88
N ARG A 37 5.49 -2.94 3.74
CA ARG A 37 6.47 -3.41 4.73
C ARG A 37 7.70 -2.51 4.78
N VAL A 38 8.25 -2.15 3.62
CA VAL A 38 9.42 -1.26 3.52
C VAL A 38 9.10 0.14 4.04
N LEU A 39 7.98 0.73 3.61
CA LEU A 39 7.57 2.08 4.01
C LEU A 39 7.34 2.19 5.52
N ARG A 40 7.02 1.08 6.19
CA ARG A 40 6.84 1.05 7.65
C ARG A 40 8.15 1.19 8.42
N MET A 41 9.27 0.85 7.79
CA MET A 41 10.61 1.13 8.34
C MET A 41 10.94 2.64 8.35
N ILE A 42 10.15 3.48 7.66
CA ILE A 42 10.35 4.93 7.56
C ILE A 42 9.05 5.64 8.00
N PRO A 43 8.82 5.86 9.30
CA PRO A 43 7.53 6.28 9.84
C PRO A 43 6.96 7.57 9.20
N ALA A 44 7.81 8.54 8.88
CA ALA A 44 7.39 9.78 8.23
C ALA A 44 6.71 9.55 6.87
N ILE A 45 7.24 8.61 6.08
CA ILE A 45 6.71 8.23 4.76
C ILE A 45 5.57 7.22 4.91
N GLY A 46 5.74 6.19 5.74
CA GLY A 46 4.71 5.18 5.97
C GLY A 46 3.39 5.81 6.44
N ASN A 47 3.44 6.74 7.39
CA ASN A 47 2.23 7.42 7.89
C ASN A 47 1.56 8.30 6.83
N SER A 48 2.32 8.97 5.97
CA SER A 48 1.75 9.81 4.92
C SER A 48 1.05 8.95 3.86
N VAL A 49 1.66 7.84 3.44
CA VAL A 49 1.09 6.89 2.47
C VAL A 49 -0.15 6.19 3.03
N THR A 50 -0.14 5.77 4.30
CA THR A 50 -1.32 5.19 4.95
C THR A 50 -2.49 6.18 4.97
N ARG A 51 -2.25 7.46 5.30
CA ARG A 51 -3.30 8.49 5.28
C ARG A 51 -3.81 8.76 3.88
N ALA A 52 -2.94 8.80 2.88
CA ALA A 52 -3.32 8.99 1.48
C ALA A 52 -4.19 7.82 0.99
N SER A 53 -3.75 6.58 1.25
CA SER A 53 -4.48 5.36 0.91
C SER A 53 -5.87 5.35 1.56
N ARG A 54 -5.97 5.61 2.87
CA ARG A 54 -7.26 5.68 3.58
C ARG A 54 -8.26 6.65 2.92
N ARG A 55 -7.78 7.77 2.36
CA ARG A 55 -8.63 8.75 1.66
C ARG A 55 -8.99 8.31 0.24
N ALA A 56 -8.05 7.69 -0.47
CA ALA A 56 -8.20 7.33 -1.88
C ALA A 56 -9.06 6.08 -2.09
N MET A 57 -9.01 5.12 -1.17
CA MET A 57 -9.60 3.79 -1.37
C MET A 57 -11.14 3.74 -1.37
N PRO A 58 -11.89 4.47 -0.51
CA PRO A 58 -13.34 4.44 -0.50
C PRO A 58 -13.97 5.03 -1.78
N ASP A 59 -15.03 4.41 -2.29
CA ASP A 59 -15.77 4.90 -3.45
C ASP A 59 -16.36 6.30 -3.20
N ARG A 60 -16.24 7.16 -4.21
CA ARG A 60 -16.76 8.54 -4.22
C ARG A 60 -17.16 8.89 -5.66
N VAL A 61 -16.60 9.96 -6.22
CA VAL A 61 -16.74 10.32 -7.64
C VAL A 61 -16.27 9.19 -8.57
N LEU A 62 -15.26 8.44 -8.13
CA LEU A 62 -14.75 7.26 -8.83
C LEU A 62 -15.04 5.99 -8.03
N THR A 63 -15.45 4.94 -8.74
CA THR A 63 -15.54 3.59 -8.20
C THR A 63 -14.15 2.99 -8.02
N ARG A 64 -14.06 1.88 -7.27
CA ARG A 64 -12.79 1.18 -7.11
C ARG A 64 -12.19 0.72 -8.44
N GLY A 65 -13.00 0.14 -9.33
CA GLY A 65 -12.53 -0.32 -10.64
C GLY A 65 -11.93 0.82 -11.49
N GLN A 66 -12.54 2.01 -11.46
CA GLN A 66 -12.01 3.17 -12.18
C GLN A 66 -10.67 3.64 -11.62
N LYS A 67 -10.50 3.63 -10.30
CA LYS A 67 -9.22 4.00 -9.66
C LYS A 67 -8.11 3.01 -10.00
N GLU A 68 -8.41 1.72 -10.00
CA GLU A 68 -7.43 0.69 -10.39
C GLU A 68 -7.05 0.81 -11.87
N LEU A 69 -8.00 1.10 -12.76
CA LEU A 69 -7.70 1.35 -14.17
C LEU A 69 -6.75 2.55 -14.33
N ILE A 70 -7.00 3.65 -13.62
CA ILE A 70 -6.12 4.83 -13.61
C ILE A 70 -4.74 4.44 -13.04
N ALA A 71 -4.70 3.71 -11.93
CA ALA A 71 -3.44 3.28 -11.32
C ALA A 71 -2.61 2.39 -12.26
N ALA A 72 -3.26 1.46 -12.96
CA ALA A 72 -2.63 0.59 -13.95
C ALA A 72 -2.07 1.38 -15.13
N ALA A 73 -2.87 2.30 -15.71
CA ALA A 73 -2.44 3.14 -16.82
C ALA A 73 -1.25 4.03 -16.44
N VAL A 74 -1.29 4.67 -15.26
CA VAL A 74 -0.20 5.50 -14.76
C VAL A 74 1.05 4.68 -14.46
N SER A 75 0.90 3.47 -13.91
CA SER A 75 2.03 2.57 -13.66
C SER A 75 2.71 2.13 -14.97
N ALA A 76 1.91 1.84 -16.00
CA ALA A 76 2.42 1.48 -17.33
C ALA A 76 3.16 2.65 -18.01
N MET A 77 2.60 3.87 -17.96
CA MET A 77 3.26 5.06 -18.50
C MET A 77 4.58 5.37 -17.79
N ASN A 78 4.67 5.08 -16.49
CA ASN A 78 5.88 5.27 -15.69
C ASN A 78 6.84 4.09 -15.76
N VAL A 79 6.54 3.03 -16.53
CA VAL A 79 7.37 1.82 -16.64
C VAL A 79 7.68 1.22 -15.26
N CYS A 80 6.68 1.21 -14.38
CA CYS A 80 6.81 0.67 -13.03
C CYS A 80 6.69 -0.86 -13.06
N GLU A 81 7.83 -1.55 -13.14
CA GLU A 81 7.93 -3.01 -13.00
C GLU A 81 8.09 -3.35 -11.51
N TYR A 82 7.02 -3.86 -10.88
CA TYR A 82 6.94 -4.14 -9.45
C TYR A 82 6.83 -5.63 -9.11
#